data_AF-A0A353BUW7-F1
#
_entry.id   AF-A0A353BUW7-F1
#
_cell.length_a   1.000
_cell.length_b   1.000
_cell.length_c   1.000
_cell.angle_alpha   90.00
_cell.angle_beta   90.00
_cell.angle_gamma   90.00
#
_symmetry.space_group_name_H-M   'P 1'
#
loop_
_entity.id
_entity.type
_entity.pdbx_description
1 polymer ?
#
loop_
_entity_poly.entity_id
_entity_poly.type
_entity_poly.pdbx_seq_one_letter_code
_entity_poly.pdbx_strand_id
1 'polypeptide(L)'
;MFAPNATKAQIEAGLKWLELLGKAPQFTDEIKENEITNYKTDVAGKHVVGGKELQIWTDKAAIKARDELRSKYINVNLGMFKDYNENKATLKSEEPVACQELYKELDKVIQAVLTDANADPKALLDKAAANFQKDVLDKQ
;
A
#
# COMPACT_ATOMS: atom_id res chain seq x y z
N MET A 1 -19.89 -1.82 2.92
CA MET A 1 -21.13 -2.37 3.50
C MET A 1 -22.30 -2.00 2.59
N PHE A 2 -23.25 -2.91 2.38
CA PHE A 2 -24.46 -2.60 1.60
C PHE A 2 -25.43 -1.75 2.43
N ALA A 3 -26.21 -0.88 1.77
CA ALA A 3 -27.22 -0.08 2.44
C ALA A 3 -28.27 -0.98 3.10
N PRO A 4 -28.85 -0.61 4.26
CA PRO A 4 -29.83 -1.45 4.96
C PRO A 4 -31.07 -1.80 4.13
N ASN A 5 -31.41 -0.95 3.15
CA ASN A 5 -32.54 -1.11 2.25
C ASN A 5 -32.16 -1.69 0.87
N ALA A 6 -30.93 -2.18 0.70
CA ALA A 6 -30.52 -2.79 -0.56
C ALA A 6 -31.32 -4.08 -0.83
N THR A 7 -31.88 -4.18 -2.03
CA THR A 7 -32.56 -5.41 -2.46
C THR A 7 -31.56 -6.54 -2.65
N LYS A 8 -32.04 -7.79 -2.62
CA LYS A 8 -31.19 -8.97 -2.91
C LYS A 8 -30.47 -8.85 -4.25
N ALA A 9 -31.16 -8.36 -5.29
CA ALA A 9 -30.58 -8.17 -6.61
C ALA A 9 -29.46 -7.11 -6.61
N GLN A 10 -29.61 -6.03 -5.85
CA GLN A 10 -28.57 -5.00 -5.72
C GLN A 10 -27.34 -5.52 -4.96
N ILE A 11 -27.56 -6.32 -3.90
CA ILE A 11 -26.48 -6.97 -3.17
C ILE A 11 -25.73 -7.94 -4.08
N GLU A 12 -26.46 -8.78 -4.82
CA GLU A 12 -25.88 -9.75 -5.76
C GLU A 12 -25.09 -9.05 -6.87
N ALA A 13 -25.64 -7.97 -7.45
CA ALA A 13 -24.93 -7.18 -8.45
C ALA A 13 -23.63 -6.58 -7.89
N GLY A 14 -23.66 -6.07 -6.64
CA GLY A 14 -22.47 -5.56 -5.98
C GLY A 14 -21.42 -6.63 -5.70
N LEU A 15 -21.84 -7.86 -5.35
CA LEU A 15 -20.92 -8.99 -5.20
C LEU A 15 -20.30 -9.38 -6.55
N LYS A 16 -21.11 -9.54 -7.61
CA LYS A 16 -20.60 -9.83 -8.98
C LYS A 16 -19.65 -8.75 -9.48
N TRP A 17 -19.91 -7.48 -9.13
CA TRP A 17 -19.00 -6.39 -9.43
C TRP A 17 -17.64 -6.55 -8.74
N LEU A 18 -17.62 -6.97 -7.47
CA LEU A 18 -16.36 -7.30 -6.78
C LEU A 18 -15.62 -8.48 -7.44
N GLU A 19 -16.35 -9.48 -7.95
CA GLU A 19 -15.76 -10.57 -8.72
C GLU A 19 -15.10 -10.05 -10.00
N LEU A 20 -15.78 -9.18 -10.75
CA LEU A 20 -15.23 -8.56 -11.95
C LEU A 20 -13.98 -7.72 -11.67
N LEU A 21 -13.96 -7.01 -10.53
CA LEU A 21 -12.80 -6.25 -10.04
C LEU A 21 -11.64 -7.15 -9.55
N GLY A 22 -11.74 -8.47 -9.68
CA GLY A 22 -10.71 -9.42 -9.26
C GLY A 22 -10.59 -9.57 -7.74
N LYS A 23 -11.56 -9.06 -6.98
CA LYS A 23 -11.55 -9.11 -5.51
C LYS A 23 -12.14 -10.40 -4.95
N ALA A 24 -12.50 -11.36 -5.80
CA ALA A 24 -13.03 -12.66 -5.43
C ALA A 24 -11.94 -13.74 -5.39
N PRO A 25 -12.17 -14.87 -4.69
CA PRO A 25 -11.16 -15.93 -4.58
C PRO A 25 -10.82 -16.55 -5.93
N GLN A 26 -11.81 -16.68 -6.82
CA GLN A 26 -11.64 -17.21 -8.16
C GLN A 26 -10.74 -16.32 -9.04
N PHE A 27 -9.94 -16.95 -9.90
CA PHE A 27 -9.13 -16.30 -10.92
C PHE A 27 -9.51 -16.85 -12.29
N THR A 28 -10.74 -16.54 -12.71
CA THR A 28 -11.31 -16.94 -14.01
C THR A 28 -10.60 -16.22 -15.16
N ASP A 29 -10.82 -16.67 -16.40
CA ASP A 29 -10.20 -16.05 -17.57
C ASP A 29 -10.68 -14.60 -17.79
N GLU A 30 -11.95 -14.30 -17.50
CA GLU A 30 -12.48 -12.93 -17.53
C GLU A 30 -11.74 -12.01 -16.53
N ILE A 31 -11.46 -12.49 -15.31
CA ILE A 31 -10.70 -11.73 -14.32
C ILE A 31 -9.25 -11.50 -14.79
N LYS A 32 -8.63 -12.51 -15.42
CA LYS A 32 -7.27 -12.36 -15.99
C LYS A 32 -7.20 -11.28 -17.06
N GLU A 33 -8.18 -11.24 -17.96
CA GLU A 33 -8.25 -10.23 -19.03
C GLU A 33 -8.42 -8.81 -18.46
N ASN A 34 -9.26 -8.67 -17.43
CA ASN A 34 -9.41 -7.40 -16.72
C ASN A 34 -8.11 -6.97 -16.03
N GLU A 35 -7.41 -7.87 -15.33
CA GLU A 35 -6.12 -7.55 -14.71
C GLU A 35 -5.05 -7.17 -15.74
N ILE A 36 -4.99 -7.86 -16.88
CA ILE A 36 -4.10 -7.49 -17.99
C ILE A 36 -4.38 -6.06 -18.46
N THR A 37 -5.66 -5.71 -18.60
CA THR A 37 -6.09 -4.38 -19.04
C THR A 37 -5.71 -3.32 -18.01
N ASN A 38 -5.90 -3.60 -16.72
CA ASN A 38 -5.49 -2.73 -15.62
C ASN A 38 -3.98 -2.52 -15.62
N TYR A 39 -3.17 -3.59 -15.68
CA TYR A 39 -1.71 -3.47 -15.72
C TYR A 39 -1.21 -2.69 -16.92
N LYS A 40 -1.78 -2.89 -18.11
CA LYS A 40 -1.45 -2.09 -19.30
C LYS A 40 -1.77 -0.60 -19.07
N THR A 41 -2.91 -0.30 -18.47
CA THR A 41 -3.33 1.06 -18.15
C THR A 41 -2.38 1.70 -17.13
N ASP A 42 -2.01 0.98 -16.07
CA ASP A 42 -1.09 1.45 -15.04
C ASP A 42 0.31 1.69 -15.60
N VAL A 43 0.85 0.76 -16.38
CA VAL A 43 2.16 0.94 -17.03
C VAL A 43 2.13 2.14 -17.98
N ALA A 44 1.07 2.31 -18.79
CA ALA A 44 0.92 3.45 -19.70
C ALA A 44 0.79 4.79 -18.93
N GLY A 45 0.08 4.77 -17.80
CA GLY A 45 -0.07 5.91 -16.89
C GLY A 45 1.14 6.19 -16.00
N LYS A 46 2.20 5.36 -16.07
CA LYS A 46 3.37 5.40 -15.17
C LYS A 46 3.01 5.21 -13.69
N HIS A 47 1.93 4.50 -13.41
CA HIS A 47 1.60 4.03 -12.07
C HIS A 47 2.49 2.85 -11.66
N VAL A 48 2.66 2.64 -10.36
CA VAL A 48 3.50 1.57 -9.82
C VAL A 48 2.84 0.21 -10.00
N VAL A 49 3.56 -0.73 -10.62
CA VAL A 49 3.20 -2.15 -10.71
C VAL A 49 4.39 -2.97 -10.18
N GLY A 50 4.21 -3.69 -9.06
CA GLY A 50 5.24 -4.63 -8.61
C GLY A 50 5.09 -5.17 -7.18
N GLY A 51 4.77 -4.31 -6.21
CA GLY A 51 4.58 -4.72 -4.81
C GLY A 51 3.61 -5.90 -4.70
N LYS A 52 3.86 -6.85 -3.79
CA LYS A 52 2.90 -7.92 -3.54
C LYS A 52 1.66 -7.31 -2.89
N GLU A 53 0.49 -7.70 -3.38
CA GLU A 53 -0.74 -7.31 -2.71
C GLU A 53 -0.89 -8.06 -1.39
N LEU A 54 -1.62 -7.44 -0.45
CA LEU A 54 -2.09 -8.11 0.76
C LEU A 54 -2.92 -9.34 0.36
N GLN A 55 -2.41 -10.52 0.72
CA GLN A 55 -3.04 -11.79 0.36
C GLN A 55 -4.23 -12.05 1.28
N ILE A 56 -5.44 -11.78 0.78
CA ILE A 56 -6.70 -12.03 1.49
C ILE A 56 -7.27 -13.43 1.21
N TRP A 57 -6.83 -14.08 0.13
CA TRP A 57 -7.27 -15.40 -0.29
C TRP A 57 -6.17 -16.44 -0.04
N THR A 58 -6.56 -17.71 0.07
CA THR A 58 -5.65 -18.81 0.44
C THR A 58 -5.41 -19.83 -0.67
N ASP A 59 -6.12 -19.72 -1.80
CA ASP A 59 -5.91 -20.59 -2.97
C ASP A 59 -4.54 -20.34 -3.60
N LYS A 60 -3.61 -21.25 -3.34
CA LYS A 60 -2.22 -21.17 -3.83
C LYS A 60 -2.11 -21.15 -5.35
N ALA A 61 -3.00 -21.84 -6.08
CA ALA A 61 -2.94 -21.89 -7.54
C ALA A 61 -3.35 -20.54 -8.13
N ALA A 62 -4.42 -19.96 -7.60
CA ALA A 62 -4.88 -18.63 -8.00
C ALA A 62 -3.87 -17.53 -7.64
N ILE A 63 -3.26 -17.60 -6.45
CA ILE A 63 -2.21 -16.67 -6.02
C ILE A 63 -1.00 -16.75 -6.96
N LYS A 64 -0.52 -17.96 -7.24
CA LYS A 64 0.62 -18.18 -8.14
C LYS A 64 0.35 -17.63 -9.54
N ALA A 65 -0.83 -17.88 -10.09
CA ALA A 65 -1.22 -17.40 -11.40
C ALA A 65 -1.27 -15.87 -11.48
N ARG A 66 -1.77 -15.20 -10.42
CA ARG A 66 -1.75 -13.72 -10.31
C ARG A 66 -0.33 -13.18 -10.22
N ASP A 67 0.53 -13.81 -9.41
CA ASP A 67 1.93 -13.41 -9.27
C ASP A 67 2.71 -13.53 -10.59
N GLU A 68 2.51 -14.64 -11.33
CA GLU A 68 3.09 -14.83 -12.65
C GLU A 68 2.57 -13.81 -13.66
N LEU A 69 1.28 -13.47 -13.60
CA LEU A 69 0.69 -12.44 -14.46
C LEU A 69 1.32 -11.06 -14.17
N ARG A 70 1.34 -10.65 -12.90
CA ARG A 70 1.89 -9.37 -12.44
C ARG A 70 3.37 -9.23 -12.81
N SER A 71 4.14 -10.31 -12.74
CA SER A 71 5.59 -10.28 -13.04
C SER A 71 5.93 -9.76 -14.44
N LYS A 72 4.99 -9.86 -15.39
CA LYS A 72 5.17 -9.41 -16.78
C LYS A 72 5.04 -7.88 -16.93
N TYR A 73 4.50 -7.20 -15.92
CA TYR A 73 4.19 -5.77 -15.96
C TYR A 73 4.96 -4.96 -14.92
N ILE A 74 5.90 -5.59 -14.21
CA ILE A 74 6.69 -4.92 -13.17
C ILE A 74 7.47 -3.75 -13.77
N ASN A 75 7.30 -2.57 -13.19
CA ASN A 75 7.97 -1.34 -13.63
C ASN A 75 8.74 -0.64 -12.50
N VAL A 76 8.93 -1.31 -11.36
CA VAL A 76 9.68 -0.80 -10.21
C VAL A 76 10.77 -1.77 -9.78
N ASN A 77 11.75 -1.26 -9.03
CA ASN A 77 12.76 -2.08 -8.40
C ASN A 77 12.15 -2.87 -7.22
N LEU A 78 11.86 -4.16 -7.43
CA LEU A 78 11.32 -5.03 -6.37
C LEU A 78 12.22 -5.14 -5.13
N GLY A 79 13.52 -4.87 -5.26
CA GLY A 79 14.43 -4.82 -4.12
C GLY A 79 14.02 -3.79 -3.07
N MET A 80 13.39 -2.68 -3.47
CA MET A 80 12.87 -1.65 -2.57
C MET A 80 11.63 -2.12 -1.77
N PHE A 81 10.97 -3.19 -2.21
CA PHE A 81 9.79 -3.75 -1.57
C PHE A 81 10.08 -5.05 -0.82
N LYS A 82 11.35 -5.48 -0.77
CA LYS A 82 11.73 -6.80 -0.21
C LYS A 82 11.24 -6.96 1.23
N ASP A 83 11.52 -5.98 2.09
CA ASP A 83 11.18 -6.07 3.52
C ASP A 83 9.66 -6.09 3.75
N TYR A 84 8.93 -5.32 2.94
CA TYR A 84 7.46 -5.35 2.91
C TYR A 84 6.93 -6.73 2.46
N ASN A 85 7.45 -7.25 1.35
CA ASN A 85 7.02 -8.51 0.75
C ASN A 85 7.38 -9.75 1.59
N GLU A 86 8.46 -9.69 2.37
CA GLU A 86 8.91 -10.75 3.27
C GLU A 86 8.30 -10.63 4.67
N ASN A 87 7.51 -9.57 4.92
CA ASN A 87 6.82 -9.29 6.19
C ASN A 87 7.73 -9.42 7.41
N LYS A 88 8.96 -8.92 7.31
CA LYS A 88 9.97 -8.97 8.38
C LYS A 88 9.80 -7.87 9.42
N ALA A 89 8.83 -6.97 9.23
CA ALA A 89 8.62 -5.85 10.12
C ALA A 89 7.91 -6.29 11.40
N THR A 90 8.47 -5.93 12.56
CA THR A 90 7.77 -6.01 13.84
C THR A 90 6.68 -4.94 13.85
N LEU A 91 5.41 -5.35 13.93
CA LEU A 91 4.31 -4.41 14.09
C LEU A 91 4.47 -3.64 15.40
N LYS A 92 4.50 -2.32 15.30
CA LYS A 92 4.56 -1.41 16.45
C LYS A 92 3.28 -0.57 16.45
N SER A 93 2.58 -0.55 17.58
CA SER A 93 1.47 0.39 17.77
C SER A 93 1.98 1.83 17.70
N GLU A 94 1.09 2.74 17.34
CA GLU A 94 1.37 4.17 17.39
C GLU A 94 1.74 4.61 18.81
N GLU A 95 2.54 5.67 18.91
CA GLU A 95 2.97 6.19 20.21
C GLU A 95 1.76 6.74 20.98
N PRO A 96 1.57 6.40 22.27
CA PRO A 96 0.35 6.75 22.99
C PRO A 96 0.21 8.26 23.28
N VAL A 97 1.30 9.03 23.12
CA VAL A 97 1.37 10.45 23.44
C VAL A 97 1.83 11.22 22.21
N ALA A 98 1.04 12.24 21.83
CA ALA A 98 1.36 13.20 20.78
C ALA A 98 1.84 12.59 19.44
N CYS A 99 1.23 11.48 19.02
CA CYS A 99 1.61 10.77 17.80
C CYS A 99 1.40 11.60 16.54
N GLN A 100 0.35 12.41 16.49
CA GLN A 100 0.07 13.26 15.32
C GLN A 100 1.12 14.38 15.19
N GLU A 101 1.56 14.95 16.31
CA GLU A 101 2.64 15.92 16.36
C GLU A 101 3.99 15.29 16.00
N LEU A 102 4.23 14.02 16.40
CA LEU A 102 5.39 13.25 15.97
C LEU A 102 5.40 13.10 14.44
N TYR A 103 4.28 12.67 13.85
CA TYR A 103 4.16 12.52 12.40
C TYR A 103 4.34 13.86 11.67
N LYS A 104 3.85 14.97 12.23
CA LYS A 104 4.06 16.30 11.66
C LYS A 104 5.53 16.70 11.61
N GLU A 105 6.33 16.30 12.60
CA GLU A 105 7.77 16.57 12.59
C GLU A 105 8.51 15.65 11.61
N LEU A 106 8.13 14.37 11.55
CA LEU A 106 8.68 13.41 10.59
C LEU A 106 8.34 13.75 9.14
N ASP A 107 7.15 14.30 8.86
CA ASP A 107 6.73 14.73 7.53
C ASP A 107 7.72 15.77 6.94
N LYS A 108 8.22 16.70 7.76
CA LYS A 108 9.26 17.66 7.33
C LYS A 108 10.55 16.96 6.92
N VAL A 109 10.95 15.93 7.66
CA VAL A 109 12.15 15.13 7.34
C VAL A 109 11.97 14.40 6.02
N ILE A 110 10.82 13.75 5.83
CA ILE A 110 10.49 13.02 4.59
C ILE A 110 10.49 13.97 3.40
N GLN A 111 9.81 15.13 3.52
CA GLN A 111 9.78 16.13 2.46
C GLN A 111 11.18 16.62 2.09
N ALA A 112 12.04 16.91 3.07
CA ALA A 112 13.42 17.32 2.81
C ALA A 112 14.21 16.24 2.06
N VAL A 113 14.15 14.97 2.50
CA VAL A 113 14.85 13.86 1.85
C VAL A 113 14.35 13.60 0.42
N LEU A 114 13.04 13.75 0.18
CA LEU A 114 12.46 13.54 -1.15
C LEU A 114 12.72 14.68 -2.13
N THR A 115 13.06 15.88 -1.64
CA THR A 115 13.21 17.08 -2.48
C THR A 115 14.66 17.56 -2.61
N ASP A 116 15.55 17.13 -1.73
CA ASP A 116 16.98 17.45 -1.77
C ASP A 116 17.83 16.17 -1.77
N ALA A 117 18.53 15.94 -2.89
CA ALA A 117 19.42 14.79 -3.05
C ALA A 117 20.64 14.82 -2.13
N ASN A 118 20.98 15.98 -1.55
CA ASN A 118 22.07 16.15 -0.60
C ASN A 118 21.59 16.18 0.85
N ALA A 119 20.29 15.95 1.09
CA ALA A 119 19.76 15.89 2.45
C ALA A 119 20.53 14.85 3.27
N ASP A 120 20.89 15.21 4.51
CA ASP A 120 21.41 14.29 5.50
C ASP A 120 20.25 13.78 6.37
N PRO A 121 19.72 12.56 6.15
CA PRO A 121 18.56 12.07 6.87
C PRO A 121 18.84 11.97 8.38
N LYS A 122 20.09 11.66 8.76
CA LYS A 122 20.45 11.52 10.17
C LYS A 122 20.42 12.89 10.86
N ALA A 123 21.05 13.90 10.29
CA ALA A 123 21.03 15.24 10.86
C ALA A 123 19.59 15.81 10.94
N LEU A 124 18.76 15.54 9.93
CA LEU A 124 17.36 15.94 9.93
C LEU A 124 16.56 15.24 11.04
N LEU A 125 16.75 13.93 11.23
CA LEU A 125 16.10 13.17 12.30
C LEU A 125 16.55 13.62 13.69
N ASP A 126 17.85 13.86 13.89
CA ASP A 126 18.38 14.35 15.16
C ASP A 126 17.78 15.72 15.51
N LYS A 127 17.63 16.61 14.52
CA LYS A 127 16.95 17.90 14.68
C LYS A 127 15.46 17.75 14.96
N ALA A 128 14.77 16.86 14.24
CA ALA A 128 13.35 16.57 14.43
C ALA A 128 13.09 16.06 15.87
N ALA A 129 13.92 15.15 16.37
CA ALA A 129 13.80 14.65 17.74
C ALA A 129 13.96 15.77 18.78
N ALA A 130 14.95 16.65 18.60
CA ALA A 130 15.16 17.79 19.49
C ALA A 130 13.98 18.79 19.46
N ASN A 131 13.44 19.08 18.27
CA ASN A 131 12.25 19.93 18.13
C ASN A 131 11.03 19.28 18.78
N PHE A 132 10.80 17.99 18.53
CA PHE A 132 9.66 17.28 19.10
C PHE A 132 9.71 17.26 20.63
N GLN A 133 10.88 17.01 21.21
CA GLN A 133 11.07 17.08 22.66
C GLN A 133 10.71 18.47 23.19
N LYS A 134 11.38 19.51 22.67
CA LYS A 134 11.22 20.89 23.15
C LYS A 134 9.83 21.47 22.93
N ASP A 135 9.27 21.25 21.74
CA ASP A 135 8.08 21.96 21.29
C ASP A 135 6.77 21.24 21.63
N VAL A 136 6.84 19.93 21.90
CA VAL A 136 5.68 19.09 22.17
C VAL A 136 5.76 18.45 23.55
N LEU A 137 6.80 17.63 23.80
CA LEU A 137 6.85 16.81 25.02
C LEU A 137 7.11 17.63 26.30
N ASP A 138 8.03 18.60 26.25
CA ASP A 138 8.38 19.45 27.40
C ASP A 138 7.24 20.43 27.81
N LYS A 139 6.19 20.54 26.99
CA LYS A 139 5.04 21.44 27.23
C LYS A 139 3.79 20.70 27.73
N GLN A 140 3.90 19.40 27.99
CA GLN A 140 2.80 18.59 28.52
C GLN A 140 2.74 18.62 30.05
#